data_AF-A0A511J1N8-F1
#
_entry.id   AF-A0A511J1N8-F1
#
_cell.length_a   1.000
_cell.length_b   1.000
_cell.length_c   1.000
_cell.angle_alpha   90.00
_cell.angle_beta   90.00
_cell.angle_gamma   90.00
#
_symmetry.space_group_name_H-M   'P 1'
#
loop_
_entity.id
_entity.type
_entity.pdbx_description
1 polymer ?
#
loop_
_entity_poly.entity_id
_entity_poly.type
_entity_poly.pdbx_seq_one_letter_code
_entity_poly.pdbx_strand_id
1 'polypeptide(L)'
;MSYLVKNLRKITVIKFGTIFALLLILGSSFIPVLSVSANEVVFSRVTNAKLISDFTDEELETLEKMSDIMETTKLVSTTENSEIKTRFQSELRNRNIVFHVPESSLDLTSAKVLQVTQNSEDFYMITVPIVGDGYNLFSNLTVTYSCSGKNEGYQETIISQGLNNKTQIETYANGKLMKSNLLNEDFLSNEQIKKDMKNVQKQGALLPQSRGFANKVACLVVVLGISKYVATVIAGACVGSCPAIPVICAACVGGFVALGTGTMSSVVACFKL
;
A
#
# COMPACT_ATOMS: atom_id res chain seq x y z
N MET A 1 -0.58 12.03 17.62
CA MET A 1 0.56 12.64 16.88
C MET A 1 1.87 12.82 17.68
N SER A 2 1.94 12.95 19.02
CA SER A 2 3.25 13.13 19.72
C SER A 2 3.80 11.92 20.50
N TYR A 3 3.07 10.80 20.59
CA TYR A 3 3.47 9.63 21.40
C TYR A 3 4.05 8.47 20.57
N LEU A 4 3.66 8.36 19.30
CA LEU A 4 4.02 7.27 18.38
C LEU A 4 5.48 7.31 17.92
N VAL A 5 5.98 8.46 17.46
CA VAL A 5 7.38 8.63 17.03
C VAL A 5 8.36 8.57 18.21
N LYS A 6 7.94 9.02 19.40
CA LYS A 6 8.78 9.00 20.61
C LYS A 6 8.99 7.59 21.18
N ASN A 7 8.02 6.68 21.05
CA ASN A 7 8.16 5.31 21.58
C ASN A 7 9.00 4.39 20.68
N LEU A 8 8.99 4.59 19.36
CA LEU A 8 9.88 3.85 18.45
C LEU A 8 11.35 4.26 18.62
N ARG A 9 11.64 5.52 18.97
CA ARG A 9 13.00 5.99 19.32
C ARG A 9 13.44 5.73 20.76
N LYS A 10 12.54 5.34 21.68
CA LYS A 10 12.81 5.13 23.12
C LYS A 10 12.93 3.66 23.55
N ILE A 11 13.37 2.76 22.67
CA ILE A 11 13.87 1.45 23.14
C ILE A 11 15.32 1.67 23.60
N THR A 12 15.42 2.12 24.85
CA THR A 12 16.68 2.31 25.58
C THR A 12 17.54 1.06 25.49
N VAL A 13 18.79 1.24 25.08
CA VAL A 13 19.88 0.27 25.13
C VAL A 13 19.99 -0.28 26.56
N ILE A 14 19.45 -1.47 26.81
CA ILE A 14 19.74 -2.20 28.04
C ILE A 14 21.11 -2.85 27.84
N LYS A 15 22.17 -2.19 28.34
CA LYS A 15 23.47 -2.82 28.57
C LYS A 15 23.32 -3.82 29.71
N PHE A 16 23.25 -5.12 29.42
CA PHE A 16 23.50 -6.14 30.43
C PHE A 16 24.97 -6.58 30.34
N GLY A 17 25.74 -6.14 31.34
CA GLY A 17 27.06 -6.67 31.65
C GLY A 17 26.97 -8.07 32.24
N THR A 18 27.94 -8.89 31.87
CA THR A 18 28.53 -10.01 32.62
C THR A 18 27.88 -10.38 33.96
N ILE A 19 27.20 -11.53 34.03
CA ILE A 19 27.25 -12.44 35.18
C ILE A 19 27.38 -13.87 34.67
N PHE A 20 28.53 -14.46 34.98
CA PHE A 20 28.92 -15.85 34.85
C PHE A 20 28.82 -16.44 36.27
N ALA A 21 28.04 -17.50 36.51
CA ALA A 21 28.32 -18.53 37.53
C ALA A 21 27.19 -19.57 37.69
N LEU A 22 27.60 -20.83 37.51
CA LEU A 22 27.23 -22.06 38.22
C LEU A 22 25.75 -22.39 38.52
N LEU A 23 25.28 -23.52 37.98
CA LEU A 23 25.03 -24.72 38.80
C LEU A 23 25.08 -26.00 37.93
N LEU A 24 25.93 -26.94 38.32
CA LEU A 24 25.96 -28.33 37.85
C LEU A 24 24.92 -29.15 38.61
N ILE A 25 24.61 -30.34 38.05
CA ILE A 25 24.15 -31.59 38.70
C ILE A 25 22.69 -32.02 38.42
N LEU A 26 22.60 -33.09 37.59
CA LEU A 26 21.69 -34.25 37.55
C LEU A 26 20.19 -34.07 37.23
N GLY A 27 19.73 -34.81 36.21
CA GLY A 27 18.32 -35.11 36.01
C GLY A 27 17.96 -35.38 34.55
N SER A 28 18.08 -36.64 34.13
CA SER A 28 17.61 -37.19 32.87
C SER A 28 16.13 -36.86 32.61
N SER A 29 15.86 -36.07 31.56
CA SER A 29 14.67 -36.07 30.66
C SER A 29 14.57 -34.70 29.96
N PHE A 30 15.29 -34.50 28.86
CA PHE A 30 15.14 -33.29 28.04
C PHE A 30 14.50 -33.63 26.70
N ILE A 31 13.24 -33.20 26.58
CA ILE A 31 12.54 -32.89 25.33
C ILE A 31 13.48 -32.00 24.48
N PRO A 32 13.62 -32.21 23.17
CA PRO A 32 14.33 -31.25 22.33
C PRO A 32 13.49 -29.98 22.25
N VAL A 33 13.72 -29.06 23.18
CA VAL A 33 13.40 -27.65 22.98
C VAL A 33 14.34 -27.21 21.86
N LEU A 34 13.80 -27.06 20.66
CA LEU A 34 14.44 -26.33 19.58
C LEU A 34 14.79 -24.95 20.12
N SER A 35 16.07 -24.77 20.46
CA SER A 35 16.66 -23.47 20.74
C SER A 35 16.66 -22.69 19.43
N VAL A 36 15.64 -21.86 19.25
CA VAL A 36 15.70 -20.74 18.29
C VAL A 36 16.89 -19.91 18.74
N SER A 37 17.99 -20.00 18.00
CA SER A 37 19.21 -19.29 18.36
C SER A 37 18.94 -17.78 18.35
N ALA A 38 19.44 -17.08 19.37
CA ALA A 38 19.30 -15.63 19.52
C ALA A 38 19.78 -14.81 18.30
N ASN A 39 20.48 -15.45 17.35
CA ASN A 39 20.92 -14.83 16.11
C ASN A 39 19.79 -14.54 15.11
N GLU A 40 18.69 -15.29 15.08
CA GLU A 40 17.56 -14.99 14.17
C GLU A 40 16.76 -13.77 14.64
N VAL A 41 16.64 -13.57 15.95
CA VAL A 41 15.90 -12.43 16.53
C VAL A 41 16.68 -11.12 16.41
N VAL A 42 18.02 -11.16 16.44
CA VAL A 42 18.87 -9.97 16.28
C VAL A 42 18.97 -9.57 14.80
N PHE A 43 19.00 -10.53 13.87
CA PHE A 43 18.97 -10.23 12.43
C PHE A 43 17.64 -9.61 11.99
N SER A 44 16.53 -10.02 12.62
CA SER A 44 15.19 -9.45 12.41
C SER A 44 15.06 -7.99 12.87
N ARG A 45 15.61 -7.61 14.04
CA ARG A 45 15.40 -6.24 14.57
C ARG A 45 16.26 -5.16 13.89
N VAL A 46 17.49 -5.49 13.49
CA VAL A 46 18.42 -4.50 12.90
C VAL A 46 18.10 -4.21 11.43
N THR A 47 17.58 -5.19 10.68
CA THR A 47 17.14 -5.00 9.30
C THR A 47 15.82 -4.22 9.21
N ASN A 48 14.88 -4.47 10.13
CA ASN A 48 13.59 -3.76 10.15
C ASN A 48 13.74 -2.26 10.45
N ALA A 49 14.62 -1.89 11.41
CA ALA A 49 14.84 -0.48 11.75
C ALA A 49 15.49 0.31 10.61
N LYS A 50 16.40 -0.33 9.86
CA LYS A 50 17.07 0.29 8.71
C LYS A 50 16.17 0.42 7.49
N LEU A 51 15.28 -0.54 7.24
CA LEU A 51 14.30 -0.48 6.15
C LEU A 51 13.24 0.61 6.38
N ILE A 52 12.81 0.80 7.63
CA ILE A 52 11.84 1.83 8.00
C ILE A 52 12.47 3.23 7.98
N SER A 53 13.77 3.36 8.32
CA SER A 53 14.46 4.66 8.32
C SER A 53 14.67 5.28 6.93
N ASP A 54 14.49 4.48 5.87
CA ASP A 54 14.60 4.96 4.49
C ASP A 54 13.35 5.71 4.01
N PHE A 55 12.24 5.64 4.77
CA PHE A 55 10.99 6.35 4.47
C PHE A 55 10.84 7.60 5.34
N THR A 56 10.21 8.60 4.76
CA THR A 56 9.78 9.79 5.48
C THR A 56 8.57 9.47 6.37
N ASP A 57 8.37 10.29 7.41
CA ASP A 57 7.20 10.15 8.31
C ASP A 57 5.86 10.21 7.53
N GLU A 58 5.83 10.99 6.44
CA GLU A 58 4.64 11.17 5.57
C GLU A 58 4.34 9.92 4.73
N GLU A 59 5.38 9.23 4.25
CA GLU A 59 5.23 7.97 3.53
C GLU A 59 4.79 6.84 4.47
N LEU A 60 5.31 6.80 5.70
CA LEU A 60 4.85 5.86 6.71
C LEU A 60 3.38 6.09 7.10
N GLU A 61 2.97 7.34 7.30
CA GLU A 61 1.57 7.70 7.56
C GLU A 61 0.65 7.25 6.41
N THR A 62 1.11 7.38 5.16
CA THR A 62 0.38 6.94 3.98
C THR A 62 0.18 5.42 3.98
N LEU A 63 1.22 4.66 4.33
CA LEU A 63 1.17 3.21 4.41
C LEU A 63 0.28 2.72 5.57
N GLU A 64 0.25 3.45 6.69
CA GLU A 64 -0.70 3.19 7.78
C GLU A 64 -2.15 3.41 7.34
N LYS A 65 -2.45 4.55 6.68
CA LYS A 65 -3.78 4.83 6.11
C LYS A 65 -4.20 3.77 5.09
N MET A 66 -3.26 3.22 4.33
CA MET A 66 -3.50 2.10 3.44
C MET A 66 -3.97 0.86 4.17
N SER A 67 -3.35 0.54 5.30
CA SER A 67 -3.82 -0.56 6.14
C SER A 67 -5.22 -0.33 6.69
N ASP A 68 -5.54 0.88 7.14
CA ASP A 68 -6.85 1.19 7.73
C ASP A 68 -7.98 1.15 6.69
N ILE A 69 -7.74 1.70 5.50
CA ILE A 69 -8.69 1.62 4.37
C ILE A 69 -8.91 0.18 3.94
N MET A 70 -7.87 -0.66 3.96
CA MET A 70 -8.02 -2.06 3.61
C MET A 70 -8.88 -2.86 4.58
N GLU A 71 -8.82 -2.56 5.88
CA GLU A 71 -9.66 -3.24 6.90
C GLU A 71 -11.14 -2.93 6.72
N THR A 72 -11.46 -1.75 6.21
CA THR A 72 -12.83 -1.30 5.95
C THR A 72 -13.31 -1.60 4.53
N THR A 73 -12.42 -2.10 3.66
CA THR A 73 -12.72 -2.40 2.27
C THR A 73 -13.50 -3.71 2.11
N LYS A 74 -14.62 -3.67 1.40
CA LYS A 74 -15.45 -4.83 1.05
C LYS A 74 -15.62 -4.95 -0.46
N LEU A 75 -15.73 -6.19 -0.92
CA LEU A 75 -16.21 -6.47 -2.28
C LEU A 75 -17.70 -6.13 -2.32
N VAL A 76 -18.13 -5.51 -3.41
CA VAL A 76 -19.54 -5.19 -3.66
C VAL A 76 -20.24 -6.36 -4.35
N SER A 77 -21.57 -6.38 -4.28
CA SER A 77 -22.40 -7.31 -5.04
C SER A 77 -22.31 -7.05 -6.56
N THR A 78 -22.73 -8.04 -7.36
CA THR A 78 -22.79 -7.89 -8.83
C THR A 78 -23.67 -6.72 -9.26
N THR A 79 -24.78 -6.48 -8.56
CA THR A 79 -25.70 -5.38 -8.82
C THR A 79 -25.04 -4.03 -8.57
N GLU A 80 -24.49 -3.81 -7.38
CA GLU A 80 -23.77 -2.59 -7.04
C GLU A 80 -22.60 -2.32 -8.00
N ASN A 81 -21.84 -3.37 -8.36
CA ASN A 81 -20.77 -3.26 -9.34
C ASN A 81 -21.27 -2.74 -10.70
N SER A 82 -22.39 -3.29 -11.20
CA SER A 82 -22.98 -2.87 -12.48
C SER A 82 -23.51 -1.44 -12.44
N GLU A 83 -24.16 -1.06 -11.34
CA GLU A 83 -24.70 0.29 -11.15
C GLU A 83 -23.59 1.35 -11.11
N ILE A 84 -22.53 1.11 -10.33
CA ILE A 84 -21.40 2.04 -10.22
C ILE A 84 -20.64 2.13 -11.55
N LYS A 85 -20.42 1.01 -12.25
CA LYS A 85 -19.80 1.03 -13.59
C LYS A 85 -20.64 1.82 -14.59
N THR A 86 -21.96 1.65 -14.59
CA THR A 86 -22.88 2.39 -15.47
C THR A 86 -22.83 3.89 -15.18
N ARG A 87 -22.84 4.27 -13.89
CA ARG A 87 -22.71 5.66 -13.46
C ARG A 87 -21.40 6.28 -13.93
N PHE A 88 -20.29 5.60 -13.70
CA PHE A 88 -18.97 6.05 -14.15
C PHE A 88 -18.88 6.23 -15.67
N GLN A 89 -19.41 5.27 -16.45
CA GLN A 89 -19.46 5.41 -17.91
C GLN A 89 -20.31 6.62 -18.36
N SER A 90 -21.40 6.91 -17.66
CA SER A 90 -22.21 8.10 -17.92
C SER A 90 -21.42 9.39 -17.65
N GLU A 91 -20.68 9.45 -16.54
CA GLU A 91 -19.84 10.61 -16.20
C GLU A 91 -18.70 10.83 -17.21
N LEU A 92 -18.06 9.77 -17.70
CA LEU A 92 -17.07 9.85 -18.78
C LEU A 92 -17.69 10.43 -20.06
N ARG A 93 -18.83 9.88 -20.51
CA ARG A 93 -19.53 10.35 -21.72
C ARG A 93 -19.97 11.81 -21.61
N ASN A 94 -20.43 12.22 -20.42
CA ASN A 94 -20.86 13.58 -20.13
C ASN A 94 -19.69 14.54 -19.87
N ARG A 95 -18.43 14.05 -19.88
CA ARG A 95 -17.22 14.84 -19.60
C ARG A 95 -17.21 15.49 -18.21
N ASN A 96 -17.83 14.84 -17.23
CA ASN A 96 -17.83 15.27 -15.83
C ASN A 96 -16.52 14.94 -15.12
N ILE A 97 -15.70 14.06 -15.72
CA ILE A 97 -14.39 13.66 -15.22
C ILE A 97 -13.35 14.11 -16.25
N VAL A 98 -12.48 15.02 -15.82
CA VAL A 98 -11.31 15.48 -16.58
C VAL A 98 -10.08 14.68 -16.15
N PHE A 99 -9.47 13.97 -17.09
CA PHE A 99 -8.26 13.16 -16.93
C PHE A 99 -7.26 13.48 -18.05
N HIS A 100 -5.99 13.16 -17.84
CA HIS A 100 -4.86 13.68 -18.65
C HIS A 100 -4.20 12.61 -19.53
N VAL A 101 -4.70 11.38 -19.48
CA VAL A 101 -4.31 10.30 -20.39
C VAL A 101 -5.31 10.14 -21.55
N PRO A 102 -4.93 9.55 -22.69
CA PRO A 102 -5.88 9.21 -23.74
C PRO A 102 -6.97 8.28 -23.21
N GLU A 103 -8.24 8.48 -23.59
CA GLU A 103 -9.34 7.60 -23.14
C GLU A 103 -9.10 6.12 -23.49
N SER A 104 -8.41 5.85 -24.61
CA SER A 104 -8.00 4.50 -25.03
C SER A 104 -7.03 3.80 -24.07
N SER A 105 -6.39 4.54 -23.15
CA SER A 105 -5.52 3.99 -22.11
C SER A 105 -6.31 3.54 -20.87
N LEU A 106 -7.59 3.90 -20.74
CA LEU A 106 -8.42 3.44 -19.63
C LEU A 106 -8.92 2.03 -19.89
N ASP A 107 -8.42 1.05 -19.13
CA ASP A 107 -8.92 -0.33 -19.20
C ASP A 107 -10.22 -0.49 -18.40
N LEU A 108 -11.32 -0.05 -19.02
CA LEU A 108 -12.68 -0.15 -18.47
C LEU A 108 -13.10 -1.60 -18.17
N THR A 109 -12.50 -2.58 -18.86
CA THR A 109 -12.83 -4.00 -18.66
C THR A 109 -12.27 -4.51 -17.34
N SER A 110 -11.07 -4.07 -16.99
CA SER A 110 -10.39 -4.38 -15.72
C SER A 110 -10.79 -3.46 -14.57
N ALA A 111 -11.76 -2.57 -14.77
CA ALA A 111 -12.25 -1.69 -13.72
C ALA A 111 -12.84 -2.48 -12.54
N LYS A 112 -12.53 -2.04 -11.32
CA LYS A 112 -12.95 -2.68 -10.08
C LYS A 112 -13.72 -1.71 -9.20
N VAL A 113 -14.78 -2.20 -8.60
CA VAL A 113 -15.59 -1.45 -7.63
C VAL A 113 -15.40 -2.07 -6.25
N LEU A 114 -15.12 -1.22 -5.28
CA LEU A 114 -15.00 -1.58 -3.87
C LEU A 114 -15.89 -0.68 -3.03
N GLN A 115 -16.38 -1.19 -1.91
CA GLN A 115 -16.97 -0.36 -0.86
C GLN A 115 -15.91 -0.10 0.20
N VAL A 116 -15.78 1.14 0.66
CA VAL A 116 -14.85 1.55 1.71
C VAL A 116 -15.60 2.36 2.76
N THR A 117 -15.40 2.03 4.02
CA THR A 117 -15.93 2.83 5.14
C THR A 117 -14.86 3.78 5.66
N GLN A 118 -15.09 5.09 5.59
CA GLN A 118 -14.21 6.11 6.15
C GLN A 118 -15.01 7.08 7.01
N ASN A 119 -14.53 7.39 8.22
CA ASN A 119 -15.21 8.30 9.16
C ASN A 119 -16.69 7.92 9.41
N SER A 120 -16.97 6.62 9.51
CA SER A 120 -18.33 6.06 9.67
C SER A 120 -19.28 6.30 8.50
N GLU A 121 -18.77 6.73 7.34
CA GLU A 121 -19.51 6.85 6.09
C GLU A 121 -19.02 5.81 5.08
N ASP A 122 -19.97 5.22 4.35
CA ASP A 122 -19.67 4.26 3.30
C ASP A 122 -19.60 4.96 1.94
N PHE A 123 -18.57 4.58 1.18
CA PHE A 123 -18.33 5.06 -0.17
C PHE A 123 -18.12 3.89 -1.13
N TYR A 124 -18.49 4.10 -2.40
CA TYR A 124 -18.10 3.23 -3.49
C TYR A 124 -16.94 3.86 -4.24
N MET A 125 -15.87 3.10 -4.43
CA MET A 125 -14.72 3.51 -5.22
C MET A 125 -14.65 2.64 -6.46
N ILE A 126 -14.73 3.26 -7.64
CA ILE A 126 -14.39 2.60 -8.90
C ILE A 126 -12.96 2.98 -9.29
N THR A 127 -12.11 1.97 -9.49
CA THR A 127 -10.74 2.14 -9.93
C THR A 127 -10.58 1.54 -11.31
N VAL A 128 -10.04 2.34 -12.22
CA VAL A 128 -9.79 1.97 -13.62
C VAL A 128 -8.28 2.01 -13.85
N PRO A 129 -7.65 0.88 -14.23
CA PRO A 129 -6.25 0.87 -14.61
C PRO A 129 -6.00 1.74 -15.84
N ILE A 130 -4.86 2.45 -15.84
CA ILE A 130 -4.33 3.16 -17.00
C ILE A 130 -3.25 2.25 -17.61
N VAL A 131 -3.43 1.85 -18.87
CA VAL A 131 -2.58 0.90 -19.60
C VAL A 131 -1.94 1.51 -20.84
N GLY A 132 -0.77 1.00 -21.20
CA GLY A 132 0.03 1.45 -22.35
C GLY A 132 1.52 1.33 -22.05
N ASP A 133 2.35 1.33 -23.10
CA ASP A 133 3.79 1.03 -22.98
C ASP A 133 4.55 2.05 -22.11
N GLY A 134 4.04 3.27 -21.98
CA GLY A 134 4.63 4.33 -21.15
C GLY A 134 4.15 4.38 -19.70
N TYR A 135 3.18 3.54 -19.32
CA TYR A 135 2.53 3.60 -18.01
C TYR A 135 2.92 2.43 -17.11
N ASN A 136 3.19 2.75 -15.87
CA ASN A 136 3.40 1.78 -14.82
C ASN A 136 2.08 1.08 -14.47
N LEU A 137 2.18 -0.18 -14.01
CA LEU A 137 1.10 -1.03 -13.54
C LEU A 137 0.20 -0.39 -12.47
N PHE A 138 0.74 0.56 -11.72
CA PHE A 138 0.01 1.28 -10.68
C PHE A 138 -0.72 2.54 -11.17
N SER A 139 -0.57 2.92 -12.43
CA SER A 139 -1.28 4.08 -12.98
C SER A 139 -2.77 3.78 -13.03
N ASN A 140 -3.60 4.68 -12.51
CA ASN A 140 -5.03 4.47 -12.41
C ASN A 140 -5.83 5.77 -12.29
N LEU A 141 -7.12 5.67 -12.58
CA LEU A 141 -8.14 6.65 -12.26
C LEU A 141 -9.10 6.04 -11.23
N THR A 142 -9.22 6.65 -10.05
CA THR A 142 -10.17 6.24 -9.01
C THR A 142 -11.19 7.33 -8.78
N VAL A 143 -12.48 6.98 -8.85
CA VAL A 143 -13.61 7.87 -8.58
C VAL A 143 -14.34 7.37 -7.34
N THR A 144 -14.66 8.29 -6.44
CA THR A 144 -15.39 8.01 -5.21
C THR A 144 -16.81 8.53 -5.31
N TYR A 145 -17.77 7.65 -5.02
CA TYR A 145 -19.19 7.97 -4.90
C TYR A 145 -19.65 7.75 -3.46
N SER A 146 -20.51 8.64 -2.94
CA SER A 146 -21.27 8.31 -1.73
C SER A 146 -22.33 7.25 -2.03
N CYS A 147 -22.93 6.63 -1.00
CA CYS A 147 -24.03 5.69 -1.18
C CYS A 147 -25.28 6.31 -1.85
N SER A 148 -25.44 7.63 -1.80
CA SER A 148 -26.46 8.36 -2.57
C SER A 148 -26.15 8.42 -4.08
N GLY A 149 -24.92 8.05 -4.44
CA GLY A 149 -24.40 8.07 -5.80
C GLY A 149 -23.85 9.42 -6.25
N LYS A 150 -23.76 10.40 -5.36
CA LYS A 150 -23.06 11.66 -5.66
C LYS A 150 -21.56 11.39 -5.84
N ASN A 151 -20.96 11.97 -6.87
CA ASN A 151 -19.51 11.97 -7.05
C ASN A 151 -18.89 12.90 -5.99
N GLU A 152 -18.08 12.32 -5.09
CA GLU A 152 -17.41 13.03 -4.00
C GLU A 152 -15.99 13.48 -4.40
N GLY A 153 -15.54 13.08 -5.58
CA GLY A 153 -14.26 13.45 -6.17
C GLY A 153 -13.58 12.25 -6.83
N TYR A 154 -12.51 12.55 -7.57
CA TYR A 154 -11.70 11.54 -8.21
C TYR A 154 -10.22 11.90 -8.18
N GLN A 155 -9.39 10.86 -8.23
CA GLN A 155 -7.94 10.96 -8.34
C GLN A 155 -7.44 10.19 -9.55
N GLU A 156 -6.66 10.86 -10.38
CA GLU A 156 -5.85 10.25 -11.43
C GLU A 156 -4.40 10.17 -10.95
N THR A 157 -3.78 9.00 -11.10
CA THR A 157 -2.38 8.75 -10.78
C THR A 157 -1.70 8.23 -12.03
N ILE A 158 -0.75 9.00 -12.57
CA ILE A 158 0.04 8.64 -13.75
C ILE A 158 1.46 8.38 -13.27
N ILE A 159 1.95 7.17 -13.50
CA ILE A 159 3.33 6.80 -13.17
C ILE A 159 4.01 6.39 -14.46
N SER A 160 5.10 7.07 -14.81
CA SER A 160 5.77 6.92 -16.10
C SER A 160 7.28 7.05 -15.96
N GLN A 161 8.00 6.78 -17.05
CA GLN A 161 9.43 7.02 -17.13
C GLN A 161 9.69 8.53 -17.27
N GLY A 162 10.40 9.10 -16.30
CA GLY A 162 10.83 10.49 -16.27
C GLY A 162 12.27 10.69 -16.74
N LEU A 163 12.85 11.84 -16.39
CA LEU A 163 14.22 12.22 -16.72
C LEU A 163 15.22 11.18 -16.19
N ASN A 164 16.26 10.86 -16.97
CA ASN A 164 17.32 9.92 -16.58
C ASN A 164 16.81 8.53 -16.14
N ASN A 165 15.74 8.04 -16.79
CA ASN A 165 15.12 6.75 -16.47
C ASN A 165 14.56 6.68 -15.03
N LYS A 166 14.31 7.82 -14.38
CA LYS A 166 13.71 7.88 -13.04
C LYS A 166 12.21 7.75 -13.09
N THR A 167 11.60 7.39 -11.96
CA THR A 167 10.14 7.24 -11.88
C THR A 167 9.48 8.60 -11.71
N GLN A 168 8.68 9.00 -12.69
CA GLN A 168 7.85 10.20 -12.61
C GLN A 168 6.46 9.81 -12.12
N ILE A 169 5.96 10.52 -11.10
CA ILE A 169 4.60 10.38 -10.58
C ILE A 169 3.89 11.71 -10.72
N GLU A 170 2.76 11.70 -11.41
CA GLU A 170 1.84 12.83 -11.44
C GLU A 170 0.50 12.40 -10.84
N THR A 171 0.00 13.19 -9.91
CA THR A 171 -1.32 12.98 -9.34
C THR A 171 -2.20 14.18 -9.56
N TYR A 172 -3.42 13.92 -10.00
CA TYR A 172 -4.43 14.93 -10.26
C TYR A 172 -5.65 14.62 -9.41
N ALA A 173 -6.21 15.62 -8.75
CA ALA A 173 -7.48 15.52 -8.04
C ALA A 173 -8.50 16.42 -8.73
N ASN A 174 -9.66 15.88 -9.07
CA ASN A 174 -10.71 16.59 -9.79
C ASN A 174 -10.18 17.34 -11.03
N GLY A 175 -9.29 16.70 -11.78
CA GLY A 175 -8.69 17.24 -13.01
C GLY A 175 -7.61 18.30 -12.80
N LYS A 176 -7.20 18.59 -11.56
CA LYS A 176 -6.13 19.56 -11.27
C LYS A 176 -4.89 18.85 -10.76
N LEU A 177 -3.72 19.23 -11.26
CA LEU A 177 -2.44 18.69 -10.80
C LEU A 177 -2.26 19.01 -9.31
N MET A 178 -2.16 17.97 -8.50
CA MET A 178 -1.89 18.06 -7.07
C MET A 178 -0.40 18.00 -6.81
N LYS A 179 0.28 17.03 -7.43
CA LYS A 179 1.70 16.81 -7.24
C LYS A 179 2.32 16.23 -8.50
N SER A 180 3.53 16.69 -8.79
CA SER A 180 4.44 16.09 -9.77
C SER A 180 5.74 15.79 -9.03
N ASN A 181 6.12 14.52 -8.96
CA ASN A 181 7.25 14.05 -8.17
C ASN A 181 8.16 13.17 -9.04
N LEU A 182 9.43 13.55 -9.12
CA LEU A 182 10.46 12.74 -9.74
C LEU A 182 11.20 11.98 -8.64
N LEU A 183 10.92 10.68 -8.55
CA LEU A 183 11.55 9.80 -7.57
C LEU A 183 13.01 9.51 -7.94
N ASN A 184 13.83 9.14 -6.96
CA ASN A 184 15.23 8.78 -7.21
C ASN A 184 15.38 7.34 -7.75
N GLU A 185 14.31 6.55 -7.64
CA GLU A 185 14.19 5.17 -8.08
C GLU A 185 14.09 5.10 -9.61
N ASP A 186 14.85 4.17 -10.20
CA ASP A 186 14.75 3.87 -11.63
C ASP A 186 13.38 3.30 -11.97
N PHE A 187 12.83 3.71 -13.11
CA PHE A 187 11.56 3.21 -13.62
C PHE A 187 11.66 1.73 -13.95
N LEU A 188 10.79 0.92 -13.35
CA LEU A 188 10.74 -0.53 -13.57
C LEU A 188 9.67 -0.91 -14.58
N SER A 189 9.96 -1.93 -15.41
CA SER A 189 8.96 -2.51 -16.30
C SER A 189 7.83 -3.20 -15.52
N ASN A 190 6.67 -3.30 -16.14
CA ASN A 190 5.50 -3.93 -15.52
C ASN A 190 5.72 -5.43 -15.23
N GLU A 191 6.57 -6.11 -16.00
CA GLU A 191 6.96 -7.50 -15.81
C GLU A 191 7.83 -7.66 -14.56
N GLN A 192 8.78 -6.74 -14.36
CA GLN A 192 9.64 -6.73 -13.17
C GLN A 192 8.80 -6.46 -11.92
N ILE A 193 7.89 -5.48 -11.97
CA ILE A 193 6.98 -5.18 -10.86
C ILE A 193 6.11 -6.39 -10.53
N LYS A 194 5.50 -7.04 -11.55
CA LYS A 194 4.71 -8.27 -11.35
C LYS A 194 5.54 -9.39 -10.70
N LYS A 195 6.81 -9.54 -11.11
CA LYS A 195 7.74 -10.52 -10.52
C LYS A 195 8.02 -10.22 -9.05
N ASP A 196 8.29 -8.96 -8.72
CA ASP A 196 8.55 -8.53 -7.34
C ASP A 196 7.32 -8.73 -6.47
N MET A 197 6.13 -8.42 -6.99
CA MET A 197 4.85 -8.61 -6.28
C MET A 197 4.49 -10.08 -6.05
N LYS A 198 4.89 -10.98 -6.94
CA LYS A 198 4.81 -12.43 -6.69
C LYS A 198 5.77 -12.88 -5.59
N ASN A 199 6.95 -12.29 -5.49
CA ASN A 199 7.90 -12.59 -4.43
C ASN A 199 7.39 -12.09 -3.07
N VAL A 200 6.83 -10.88 -3.03
CA VAL A 200 6.11 -10.34 -1.87
C VAL A 200 5.01 -11.29 -1.42
N GLN A 201 4.24 -11.85 -2.36
CA GLN A 201 3.20 -12.82 -2.03
C GLN A 201 3.75 -14.07 -1.34
N LYS A 202 4.79 -14.66 -1.92
CA LYS A 202 5.39 -15.89 -1.40
C LYS A 202 5.94 -15.69 0.00
N GLN A 203 6.61 -14.57 0.26
CA GLN A 203 7.18 -14.29 1.58
C GLN A 203 6.11 -13.84 2.59
N GLY A 204 5.13 -13.04 2.17
CA GLY A 204 3.99 -12.65 3.01
C GLY A 204 3.16 -13.84 3.48
N ALA A 205 3.01 -14.88 2.64
CA ALA A 205 2.33 -16.12 3.00
C ALA A 205 3.06 -16.94 4.08
N LEU A 206 4.37 -16.71 4.27
CA LEU A 206 5.17 -17.36 5.32
C LEU A 206 5.10 -16.61 6.66
N LEU A 207 4.55 -15.39 6.69
CA LEU A 207 4.38 -14.64 7.92
C LEU A 207 3.24 -15.27 8.75
N PRO A 208 3.41 -15.41 10.08
CA PRO A 208 2.37 -15.94 10.94
C PRO A 208 1.10 -15.08 10.83
N GLN A 209 -0.02 -15.72 10.46
CA GLN A 209 -1.33 -15.07 10.38
C GLN A 209 -1.90 -14.80 11.77
N SER A 210 -1.34 -13.82 12.47
CA SER A 210 -1.91 -13.29 13.71
C SER A 210 -2.34 -11.84 13.51
N ARG A 211 -3.56 -11.51 13.93
CA ARG A 211 -4.12 -10.16 13.85
C ARG A 211 -3.30 -9.20 14.72
N GLY A 212 -2.85 -8.08 14.18
CA GLY A 212 -2.29 -6.97 14.97
C GLY A 212 -1.22 -6.10 14.31
N PHE A 213 -0.98 -4.93 14.90
CA PHE A 213 -0.07 -3.88 14.43
C PHE A 213 1.37 -4.37 14.14
N ALA A 214 1.89 -5.31 14.94
CA ALA A 214 3.24 -5.86 14.74
C ALA A 214 3.40 -6.63 13.42
N ASN A 215 2.33 -7.27 12.92
CA ASN A 215 2.34 -8.00 11.66
C ASN A 215 2.11 -7.10 10.45
N LYS A 216 1.36 -5.99 10.60
CA LYS A 216 1.30 -4.93 9.58
C LYS A 216 2.69 -4.36 9.32
N VAL A 217 3.47 -4.12 10.37
CA VAL A 217 4.87 -3.69 10.27
C VAL A 217 5.75 -4.77 9.64
N ALA A 218 5.57 -6.05 9.98
CA ALA A 218 6.33 -7.15 9.37
C ALA A 218 6.01 -7.32 7.88
N CYS A 219 4.74 -7.20 7.50
CA CYS A 219 4.31 -7.18 6.11
C CYS A 219 4.91 -5.99 5.37
N LEU A 220 4.83 -4.79 5.94
CA LEU A 220 5.47 -3.58 5.41
C LEU A 220 6.94 -3.85 5.16
N VAL A 221 7.69 -4.32 6.17
CA VAL A 221 9.09 -4.71 6.03
C VAL A 221 9.33 -5.71 4.90
N VAL A 222 8.45 -6.69 4.68
CA VAL A 222 8.54 -7.65 3.57
C VAL A 222 8.33 -6.95 2.22
N VAL A 223 7.33 -6.08 2.10
CA VAL A 223 7.14 -5.24 0.90
C VAL A 223 8.36 -4.35 0.68
N LEU A 224 8.87 -3.71 1.73
CA LEU A 224 10.04 -2.82 1.69
C LEU A 224 11.32 -3.58 1.32
N GLY A 225 11.50 -4.78 1.85
CA GLY A 225 12.70 -5.60 1.66
C GLY A 225 12.74 -6.27 0.29
N ILE A 226 11.59 -6.66 -0.26
CA ILE A 226 11.51 -7.31 -1.58
C ILE A 226 11.33 -6.28 -2.70
N SER A 227 10.56 -5.22 -2.45
CA SER A 227 10.26 -4.21 -3.45
C SER A 227 10.10 -2.82 -2.83
N LYS A 228 11.22 -2.26 -2.39
CA LYS A 228 11.34 -0.83 -2.01
C LYS A 228 10.73 0.09 -3.06
N TYR A 229 10.92 -0.24 -4.34
CA TYR A 229 10.32 0.47 -5.47
C TYR A 229 8.79 0.60 -5.31
N VAL A 230 8.08 -0.50 -5.11
CA VAL A 230 6.60 -0.47 -5.03
C VAL A 230 6.13 0.34 -3.84
N ALA A 231 6.75 0.18 -2.68
CA ALA A 231 6.39 0.96 -1.51
C ALA A 231 6.62 2.47 -1.71
N THR A 232 7.75 2.84 -2.31
CA THR A 232 8.09 4.24 -2.60
C THR A 232 7.14 4.83 -3.65
N VAL A 233 6.74 4.07 -4.66
CA VAL A 233 5.77 4.51 -5.66
C VAL A 233 4.38 4.73 -5.06
N ILE A 234 3.88 3.77 -4.28
CA ILE A 234 2.57 3.89 -3.61
C ILE A 234 2.56 5.10 -2.69
N ALA A 235 3.59 5.22 -1.83
CA ALA A 235 3.69 6.31 -0.90
C ALA A 235 3.83 7.65 -1.65
N GLY A 236 4.77 7.75 -2.59
CA GLY A 236 5.00 8.94 -3.40
C GLY A 236 3.77 9.43 -4.16
N ALA A 237 2.89 8.53 -4.59
CA ALA A 237 1.61 8.89 -5.22
C ALA A 237 0.59 9.48 -4.23
N CYS A 238 0.49 8.95 -3.00
CA CYS A 238 -0.55 9.40 -2.05
C CYS A 238 -0.12 10.51 -1.09
N VAL A 239 1.18 10.76 -0.94
CA VAL A 239 1.77 11.80 -0.08
C VAL A 239 1.15 13.20 -0.34
N GLY A 240 0.76 13.55 -1.58
CA GLY A 240 0.08 14.83 -1.86
C GLY A 240 -1.42 14.87 -1.49
N SER A 241 -2.08 13.72 -1.52
CA SER A 241 -3.54 13.61 -1.37
C SER A 241 -3.97 13.45 0.10
N CYS A 242 -3.14 12.76 0.89
CA CYS A 242 -3.47 12.34 2.25
C CYS A 242 -3.45 13.39 3.37
N PRO A 243 -2.66 14.48 3.29
CA PRO A 243 -2.77 15.57 4.25
C PRO A 243 -3.84 16.61 3.88
N ALA A 244 -4.29 16.65 2.62
CA ALA A 244 -5.12 17.74 2.11
C ALA A 244 -6.63 17.45 2.14
N ILE A 245 -7.08 16.31 1.61
CA ILE A 245 -8.51 16.03 1.40
C ILE A 245 -8.81 14.56 1.73
N PRO A 246 -9.57 14.25 2.82
CA PRO A 246 -9.80 12.87 3.26
C PRO A 246 -10.36 11.93 2.18
N VAL A 247 -11.34 12.40 1.40
CA VAL A 247 -11.96 11.62 0.32
C VAL A 247 -10.98 11.32 -0.82
N ILE A 248 -10.10 12.27 -1.17
CA ILE A 248 -9.09 12.08 -2.21
C ILE A 248 -7.96 11.19 -1.70
N CYS A 249 -7.56 11.29 -0.43
CA CYS A 249 -6.67 10.33 0.20
C CYS A 249 -7.22 8.91 0.12
N ALA A 250 -8.51 8.75 0.44
CA ALA A 250 -9.21 7.48 0.38
C ALA A 250 -9.25 6.95 -1.05
N ALA A 251 -9.49 7.81 -2.04
CA ALA A 251 -9.44 7.46 -3.46
C ALA A 251 -8.03 7.01 -3.89
N CYS A 252 -6.98 7.72 -3.48
CA CYS A 252 -5.59 7.34 -3.78
C CYS A 252 -5.30 5.91 -3.30
N VAL A 253 -5.45 5.73 -2.00
CA VAL A 253 -5.17 4.48 -1.31
C VAL A 253 -6.07 3.36 -1.83
N GLY A 254 -7.38 3.64 -1.94
CA GLY A 254 -8.38 2.72 -2.47
C GLY A 254 -8.07 2.29 -3.90
N GLY A 255 -7.51 3.18 -4.73
CA GLY A 255 -6.98 2.86 -6.05
C GLY A 255 -5.92 1.77 -6.02
N PHE A 256 -4.89 1.96 -5.19
CA PHE A 256 -3.84 0.94 -5.02
C PHE A 256 -4.36 -0.38 -4.44
N VAL A 257 -5.30 -0.31 -3.49
CA VAL A 257 -5.97 -1.50 -2.94
C VAL A 257 -6.74 -2.24 -4.04
N ALA A 258 -7.51 -1.52 -4.86
CA ALA A 258 -8.27 -2.09 -5.97
C ALA A 258 -7.36 -2.78 -6.99
N LEU A 259 -6.27 -2.14 -7.41
CA LEU A 259 -5.26 -2.77 -8.28
C LEU A 259 -4.68 -4.03 -7.63
N GLY A 260 -4.47 -3.98 -6.30
CA GLY A 260 -4.05 -5.10 -5.47
C GLY A 260 -4.99 -6.31 -5.46
N THR A 261 -6.31 -6.18 -5.61
CA THR A 261 -7.24 -7.32 -5.46
C THR A 261 -7.20 -8.40 -6.58
N GLY A 262 -6.26 -8.31 -7.54
CA GLY A 262 -6.09 -9.26 -8.66
C GLY A 262 -4.89 -10.19 -8.49
N THR A 263 -4.03 -10.31 -9.52
CA THR A 263 -2.73 -11.00 -9.45
C THR A 263 -1.72 -10.38 -8.47
N MET A 264 -2.11 -9.27 -7.82
CA MET A 264 -1.34 -8.51 -6.83
C MET A 264 -1.95 -8.63 -5.43
N SER A 265 -2.82 -9.64 -5.22
CA SER A 265 -3.52 -9.93 -3.98
C SER A 265 -2.59 -10.15 -2.81
N SER A 266 -1.30 -10.32 -3.07
CA SER A 266 -0.16 -10.27 -2.16
C SER A 266 -0.24 -9.10 -1.19
N VAL A 267 -0.27 -7.88 -1.69
CA VAL A 267 -0.21 -6.66 -0.87
C VAL A 267 -1.50 -6.56 -0.04
N VAL A 268 -2.63 -6.89 -0.67
CA VAL A 268 -3.94 -6.92 -0.02
C VAL A 268 -4.03 -8.00 1.07
N ALA A 269 -3.46 -9.17 0.85
CA ALA A 269 -3.40 -10.23 1.86
C ALA A 269 -2.53 -9.76 3.03
N CYS A 270 -1.44 -9.07 2.73
CA CYS A 270 -0.41 -8.65 3.65
C CYS A 270 -0.91 -7.60 4.67
N PHE A 271 -1.82 -6.67 4.30
CA PHE A 271 -2.49 -5.80 5.27
C PHE A 271 -3.88 -6.27 5.74
N LYS A 272 -4.35 -7.45 5.30
CA LYS A 272 -5.53 -8.14 5.88
C LYS A 272 -5.16 -9.12 7.01
N LEU A 273 -3.87 -9.24 7.35
CA LEU A 273 -3.32 -10.12 8.41
C LEU A 273 -3.60 -9.59 9.81
#